data_AF-A0A2M8PMI2-F1
#
_entry.id   AF-A0A2M8PMI2-F1
#
_cell.length_a   1.000
_cell.length_b   1.000
_cell.length_c   1.000
_cell.angle_alpha   90.00
_cell.angle_beta   90.00
_cell.angle_gamma   90.00
#
_symmetry.space_group_name_H-M   'P 1'
#
loop_
_entity.id
_entity.type
_entity.pdbx_description
1 polymer ?
#
loop_
_entity_poly.entity_id
_entity_poly.type
_entity_poly.pdbx_seq_one_letter_code
_entity_poly.pdbx_strand_id
1 'polypeptide(L)'
;ESIEIEERPGQIVFQITSNDSGTLIGSRGDTIRAINHIARRVFESDDDRDKFFVDVNGYRMNKIKEIEDAAKLLAERARSLKYNVEMNPMSAYERMIVHTVLKDEPHIRTESRGEGRDRRVVICFVN
;
A
#
# COMPACT_ATOMS: atom_id res chain seq x y z
N GLU A 1 9.65 3.50 23.55
CA GLU A 1 9.37 2.71 22.32
C GLU A 1 9.19 1.27 22.73
N SER A 2 8.32 0.51 22.06
CA SER A 2 8.09 -0.92 22.34
C SER A 2 8.01 -1.73 21.06
N ILE A 3 8.30 -3.03 21.18
CA ILE A 3 8.14 -4.01 20.10
C ILE A 3 7.31 -5.16 20.66
N GLU A 4 6.21 -5.47 19.99
CA GLU A 4 5.33 -6.58 20.31
C GLU A 4 5.29 -7.56 19.14
N ILE A 5 5.19 -8.86 19.43
CA ILE A 5 5.06 -9.90 18.42
C ILE A 5 3.59 -10.30 18.36
N GLU A 6 3.00 -10.17 17.17
CA GLU A 6 1.64 -10.57 16.88
C GLU A 6 1.68 -11.75 15.89
N GLU A 7 1.27 -12.93 16.36
CA GLU A 7 1.15 -14.12 15.51
C GLU A 7 -0.20 -14.15 14.80
N ARG A 8 -0.18 -14.20 13.47
CA ARG A 8 -1.34 -14.41 12.60
C ARG A 8 -1.19 -15.72 11.85
N PRO A 9 -2.29 -16.35 11.38
CA PRO A 9 -2.20 -17.57 10.58
C PRO A 9 -1.26 -17.40 9.37
N GLY A 10 -0.09 -18.05 9.41
CA GLY A 10 0.94 -18.01 8.36
C GLY A 10 1.74 -16.70 8.26
N GLN A 11 1.71 -15.84 9.28
CA GLN A 11 2.39 -14.55 9.27
C GLN A 11 2.69 -14.03 10.68
N ILE A 12 3.95 -13.70 10.96
CA ILE A 12 4.37 -13.01 12.18
C ILE A 12 4.42 -11.50 11.92
N VAL A 13 3.89 -10.68 12.83
CA VAL A 13 3.99 -9.21 12.73
C VAL A 13 4.78 -8.66 13.91
N PHE A 14 5.85 -7.94 13.63
CA PHE A 14 6.59 -7.17 14.63
C PHE A 14 5.99 -5.77 14.69
N GLN A 15 5.20 -5.51 15.73
CA GLN A 15 4.52 -4.25 15.98
C GLN A 15 5.44 -3.31 16.74
N ILE A 16 5.90 -2.24 16.09
CA ILE A 16 6.73 -1.21 16.71
C ILE A 16 5.86 -0.02 17.10
N THR A 17 5.88 0.32 18.38
CA THR A 17 5.31 1.59 18.87
C THR A 17 6.42 2.59 19.14
N SER A 18 6.45 3.68 18.36
CA SER A 18 7.47 4.74 18.48
C SER A 18 6.88 6.14 18.35
N ASN A 19 7.41 7.06 19.15
CA ASN A 19 7.10 8.49 19.05
C ASN A 19 7.80 9.15 17.84
N ASP A 20 8.89 8.56 17.34
CA ASP A 20 9.59 8.98 16.12
C ASP A 20 9.34 8.01 14.95
N SER A 21 8.07 7.65 14.76
CA SER A 21 7.67 6.73 13.68
C SER A 21 7.95 7.29 12.28
N GLY A 22 8.04 8.62 12.13
CA GLY A 22 8.29 9.26 10.83
C GLY A 22 9.60 8.82 10.19
N THR A 23 10.68 8.71 10.99
CA THR A 23 11.99 8.24 10.54
C THR A 23 11.94 6.77 10.10
N LEU A 24 11.25 5.92 10.86
CA LEU A 24 11.11 4.48 10.59
C LEU A 24 10.25 4.20 9.35
N ILE A 25 9.19 4.99 9.15
CA ILE A 25 8.28 4.85 8.01
C ILE A 25 8.96 5.41 6.74
N GLY A 26 9.54 6.61 6.84
CA GLY A 26 10.14 7.32 5.71
C GLY A 26 9.13 7.85 4.69
N SER A 27 9.64 8.46 3.62
CA SER A 27 8.79 9.03 2.57
C SER A 27 7.95 7.94 1.89
N ARG A 28 6.62 8.07 1.95
CA ARG A 28 5.65 7.11 1.36
C ARG A 28 5.90 5.65 1.77
N GLY A 29 6.50 5.41 2.94
CA GLY A 29 6.81 4.07 3.44
C GLY A 29 8.07 3.43 2.85
N ASP A 30 8.94 4.18 2.15
CA ASP A 30 10.15 3.63 1.54
C ASP A 30 11.11 3.01 2.57
N THR A 31 11.30 3.66 3.73
CA THR A 31 12.22 3.17 4.77
C THR A 31 11.72 1.88 5.38
N ILE A 32 10.45 1.84 5.81
CA ILE A 32 9.88 0.61 6.40
C ILE A 32 9.83 -0.54 5.39
N ARG A 33 9.66 -0.24 4.10
CA ARG A 33 9.80 -1.25 3.02
C ARG A 33 11.23 -1.78 2.93
N ALA A 34 12.23 -0.90 2.97
CA ALA A 34 13.63 -1.30 2.94
C ALA A 34 14.02 -2.14 4.16
N ILE A 35 13.57 -1.74 5.36
CA ILE A 35 13.76 -2.51 6.60
C ILE A 35 13.15 -3.91 6.45
N ASN A 36 11.89 -3.99 6.01
CA ASN A 36 11.22 -5.27 5.78
C ASN A 36 11.96 -6.14 4.76
N HIS A 37 12.49 -5.55 3.70
CA HIS A 37 13.26 -6.27 2.69
C HIS A 37 14.56 -6.83 3.27
N ILE A 38 15.35 -6.00 3.93
CA ILE A 38 16.63 -6.42 4.54
C ILE A 38 16.38 -7.48 5.61
N ALA A 39 15.42 -7.26 6.50
CA ALA A 39 15.09 -8.21 7.55
C ALA A 39 14.73 -9.57 6.92
N ARG A 40 13.83 -9.60 5.93
CA ARG A 40 13.49 -10.85 5.23
C ARG A 40 14.70 -11.55 4.64
N ARG A 41 15.60 -10.81 3.97
CA ARG A 41 16.82 -11.36 3.37
C ARG A 41 17.80 -11.93 4.40
N VAL A 42 17.86 -11.37 5.60
CA VAL A 42 18.72 -11.87 6.69
C VAL A 42 18.19 -13.18 7.26
N PHE A 43 16.86 -13.33 7.33
CA PHE A 43 16.18 -14.50 7.88
C PHE A 43 15.71 -15.51 6.83
N GLU A 44 16.13 -15.34 5.57
CA GLU A 44 15.81 -16.26 4.48
C GLU A 44 16.70 -17.52 4.62
N SER A 45 16.27 -18.47 5.47
CA SER A 45 16.83 -19.82 5.54
C SER A 45 15.99 -20.78 4.68
N ASP A 46 16.64 -21.82 4.13
CA ASP A 46 16.12 -22.78 3.11
C ASP A 46 14.83 -23.55 3.45
N ASP A 47 14.24 -23.33 4.63
CA ASP A 47 12.97 -23.96 5.02
C ASP A 47 11.93 -22.86 5.27
N ASP A 48 10.91 -22.83 4.42
CA ASP A 48 9.68 -22.05 4.58
C ASP A 48 9.20 -22.19 6.04
N ARG A 49 8.79 -21.08 6.70
CA ARG A 49 7.42 -21.04 7.27
C ARG A 49 6.88 -19.78 7.90
N ASP A 50 7.63 -18.71 8.16
CA ASP A 50 7.01 -17.49 8.71
C ASP A 50 7.27 -16.25 7.85
N LYS A 51 6.24 -15.85 7.08
CA LYS A 51 6.21 -14.59 6.34
C LYS A 51 6.08 -13.42 7.31
N PHE A 52 7.17 -13.03 7.94
CA PHE A 52 7.11 -11.91 8.86
C PHE A 52 7.13 -10.54 8.16
N PHE A 53 6.62 -9.54 8.86
CA PHE A 53 6.84 -8.14 8.51
C PHE A 53 6.83 -7.24 9.74
N VAL A 54 7.42 -6.06 9.59
CA VAL A 54 7.46 -5.01 10.60
C VAL A 54 6.39 -3.97 10.26
N ASP A 55 5.56 -3.64 11.24
CA ASP A 55 4.61 -2.53 11.18
C ASP A 55 4.94 -1.50 12.24
N VAL A 56 4.74 -0.23 11.93
CA VAL A 56 5.06 0.89 12.83
C VAL A 56 3.80 1.68 13.06
N ASN A 57 3.32 1.74 14.31
CA ASN A 57 2.11 2.47 14.70
C ASN A 57 0.88 2.19 13.80
N GLY A 58 0.69 0.96 13.31
CA GLY A 58 -0.43 0.63 12.42
C GLY A 58 -0.34 1.25 11.01
N TYR A 59 0.85 1.70 10.59
CA TYR A 59 1.06 2.41 9.32
C TYR A 59 0.45 1.68 8.13
N ARG A 60 0.63 0.36 8.04
CA ARG A 60 0.12 -0.41 6.90
C ARG A 60 -1.39 -0.28 6.74
N MET A 61 -2.15 -0.47 7.82
CA MET A 61 -3.62 -0.44 7.77
C MET A 61 -4.13 0.97 7.50
N ASN A 62 -3.53 1.97 8.15
CA ASN A 62 -3.83 3.39 7.88
C ASN A 62 -3.57 3.73 6.42
N LYS A 63 -2.46 3.24 5.85
CA LYS A 63 -2.11 3.51 4.47
C LYS A 63 -3.07 2.89 3.48
N ILE A 64 -3.51 1.65 3.73
CA ILE A 64 -4.54 0.99 2.92
C ILE A 64 -5.80 1.85 2.92
N LYS A 65 -6.32 2.22 4.09
CA LYS A 65 -7.53 3.03 4.21
C LYS A 65 -7.42 4.36 3.45
N GLU A 66 -6.31 5.09 3.61
CA GLU A 66 -6.05 6.32 2.85
C GLU A 66 -6.16 6.13 1.33
N ILE A 67 -5.63 5.01 0.81
CA ILE A 67 -5.65 4.70 -0.62
C ILE A 67 -7.05 4.37 -1.08
N GLU A 68 -7.82 3.59 -0.32
CA GLU A 68 -9.21 3.26 -0.63
C GLU A 68 -10.08 4.51 -0.67
N ASP A 69 -9.95 5.38 0.33
CA ASP A 69 -10.71 6.63 0.44
C ASP A 69 -10.35 7.59 -0.71
N ALA A 70 -9.06 7.72 -1.03
CA ALA A 70 -8.61 8.52 -2.17
C ALA A 70 -9.11 7.95 -3.51
N ALA A 71 -9.09 6.62 -3.69
CA ALA A 71 -9.57 5.98 -4.90
C ALA A 71 -11.05 6.27 -5.15
N LYS A 72 -11.89 6.12 -4.13
CA LYS A 72 -13.34 6.41 -4.20
C LYS A 72 -13.60 7.88 -4.53
N LEU A 73 -12.93 8.79 -3.82
CA LEU A 73 -13.07 10.23 -4.07
C LEU A 73 -12.70 10.61 -5.51
N LEU A 74 -11.60 10.06 -6.03
CA LEU A 74 -11.15 10.36 -7.38
C LEU A 74 -12.01 9.68 -8.46
N ALA A 75 -12.63 8.54 -8.17
CA ALA A 75 -13.62 7.91 -9.03
C ALA A 75 -14.86 8.80 -9.19
N GLU A 76 -15.38 9.38 -8.09
CA GLU A 76 -16.49 10.34 -8.18
C GLU A 76 -16.13 11.58 -8.98
N ARG A 77 -14.89 12.06 -8.82
CA ARG A 77 -14.39 13.18 -9.60
C ARG A 77 -14.30 12.83 -11.09
N ALA A 78 -13.82 11.64 -11.44
CA ALA A 78 -13.75 11.17 -12.82
C ALA A 78 -15.14 11.08 -13.46
N ARG A 79 -16.14 10.53 -12.73
CA ARG A 79 -17.55 10.51 -13.16
C ARG A 79 -18.11 11.91 -13.40
N SER A 80 -17.93 12.80 -12.42
CA SER A 80 -18.49 14.15 -12.45
C SER A 80 -17.91 14.99 -13.58
N LEU A 81 -16.61 14.86 -13.83
CA LEU A 81 -15.92 15.60 -14.89
C LEU A 81 -15.99 14.92 -16.26
N LYS A 82 -16.44 13.66 -16.32
CA LYS A 82 -16.37 12.79 -17.52
C LYS A 82 -14.97 12.76 -18.12
N TYR A 83 -13.95 12.72 -17.26
CA TYR A 83 -12.55 12.80 -17.65
C TYR A 83 -11.69 11.91 -16.76
N ASN A 84 -10.54 11.47 -17.29
CA ASN A 84 -9.62 10.57 -16.59
C ASN A 84 -8.86 11.32 -15.48
N VAL A 85 -8.65 10.67 -14.33
CA VAL A 85 -7.95 11.25 -13.19
C VAL A 85 -6.78 10.35 -12.81
N GLU A 86 -5.59 10.95 -12.61
CA GLU A 86 -4.39 10.22 -12.21
C GLU A 86 -4.21 10.27 -10.69
N MET A 87 -3.83 9.13 -10.10
CA MET A 87 -3.37 9.07 -8.71
C MET A 87 -1.84 9.31 -8.63
N ASN A 88 -1.36 9.60 -7.43
CA ASN A 88 0.08 9.68 -7.17
C ASN A 88 0.79 8.33 -7.44
N PRO A 89 2.08 8.33 -7.82
CA PRO A 89 2.85 7.09 -7.94
C PRO A 89 2.89 6.27 -6.66
N MET A 90 2.74 4.95 -6.80
CA MET A 90 2.57 4.01 -5.69
C MET A 90 3.08 2.61 -6.07
N SER A 91 3.31 1.77 -5.06
CA SER A 91 3.79 0.39 -5.22
C SER A 91 2.76 -0.50 -5.94
N ALA A 92 3.21 -1.66 -6.44
CA ALA A 92 2.33 -2.62 -7.10
C ALA A 92 1.17 -3.10 -6.21
N TYR A 93 1.42 -3.30 -4.91
CA TYR A 93 0.41 -3.70 -3.94
C TYR A 93 -0.65 -2.59 -3.73
N GLU A 94 -0.21 -1.34 -3.63
CA GLU A 94 -1.13 -0.20 -3.51
C GLU A 94 -1.98 -0.02 -4.78
N ARG A 95 -1.39 -0.20 -5.97
CA ARG A 95 -2.17 -0.19 -7.23
C ARG A 95 -3.20 -1.31 -7.26
N MET A 96 -2.83 -2.52 -6.82
CA MET A 96 -3.77 -3.65 -6.72
C MET A 96 -4.97 -3.33 -5.82
N ILE A 97 -4.75 -2.64 -4.69
CA ILE A 97 -5.84 -2.18 -3.81
C ILE A 97 -6.79 -1.26 -4.58
N VAL A 98 -6.27 -0.23 -5.27
CA VAL A 98 -7.10 0.68 -6.07
C VAL A 98 -7.90 -0.07 -7.14
N HIS A 99 -7.24 -0.97 -7.89
CA HIS A 99 -7.89 -1.79 -8.92
C HIS A 99 -9.01 -2.65 -8.33
N THR A 100 -8.80 -3.19 -7.12
CA THR A 100 -9.78 -4.03 -6.43
C THR A 100 -10.96 -3.20 -5.93
N VAL A 101 -10.69 -2.09 -5.26
CA VAL A 101 -11.70 -1.18 -4.70
C VAL A 101 -12.63 -0.63 -5.77
N LEU A 102 -12.09 -0.29 -6.94
CA LEU A 102 -12.85 0.32 -8.03
C LEU A 102 -13.32 -0.68 -9.10
N LYS A 103 -13.17 -1.99 -8.86
CA LYS A 103 -13.45 -3.01 -9.88
C LYS A 103 -14.89 -2.99 -10.36
N ASP A 104 -15.82 -2.85 -9.43
CA ASP A 104 -17.27 -2.94 -9.69
C ASP A 104 -17.94 -1.55 -9.70
N GLU A 105 -17.14 -0.48 -9.77
CA GLU A 105 -17.63 0.90 -9.81
C GLU A 105 -18.23 1.25 -11.18
N PRO A 106 -19.50 1.65 -11.26
CA PRO A 106 -20.14 1.98 -12.53
C PRO A 106 -19.42 3.13 -13.25
N HIS A 107 -19.29 3.02 -14.57
CA HIS A 107 -18.69 4.04 -15.43
C HIS A 107 -17.21 4.34 -15.13
N ILE A 108 -16.52 3.44 -14.43
CA ILE A 108 -15.12 3.56 -14.06
C ILE A 108 -14.33 2.35 -14.52
N ARG A 109 -13.14 2.60 -15.08
CA ARG A 109 -12.11 1.60 -15.37
C ARG A 109 -10.78 2.07 -14.81
N THR A 110 -9.92 1.15 -14.39
CA THR A 110 -8.61 1.50 -13.84
C THR A 110 -7.48 0.94 -14.70
N GLU A 111 -6.42 1.72 -14.90
CA GLU A 111 -5.22 1.32 -15.65
C GLU A 111 -3.95 1.71 -14.90
N SER A 112 -2.95 0.84 -14.86
CA SER A 112 -1.61 1.21 -14.36
C SER A 112 -0.77 1.82 -15.48
N ARG A 113 -0.31 3.08 -15.34
CA ARG A 113 0.56 3.78 -16.31
C ARG A 113 1.89 4.22 -15.70
N GLY A 114 2.91 4.39 -16.53
CA GLY A 114 4.29 4.73 -16.13
C GLY A 114 5.13 3.49 -15.76
N GLU A 115 6.36 3.73 -15.32
CA GLU A 115 7.35 2.69 -15.02
C GLU A 115 8.06 2.95 -13.69
N GLY A 116 8.63 1.89 -13.10
CA GLY A 116 9.40 1.97 -11.86
C GLY A 116 8.67 2.75 -10.75
N ARG A 117 9.34 3.81 -10.25
CA ARG A 117 8.85 4.67 -9.17
C ARG A 117 7.73 5.63 -9.58
N ASP A 118 7.58 5.91 -10.88
CA ASP A 118 6.58 6.84 -11.42
C ASP A 118 5.28 6.14 -11.84
N ARG A 119 5.24 4.81 -11.68
CA ARG A 119 4.09 4.00 -12.08
C ARG A 119 2.92 4.19 -11.10
N ARG A 120 1.75 4.49 -11.65
CA ARG A 120 0.55 4.96 -10.93
C ARG A 120 -0.74 4.40 -11.54
N VAL A 121 -1.86 4.52 -10.82
CA VAL A 121 -3.18 4.19 -11.36
C VAL A 121 -3.80 5.43 -11.99
N VAL A 122 -4.34 5.26 -13.20
CA VAL A 122 -5.24 6.19 -13.87
C VAL A 122 -6.65 5.63 -13.76
N ILE A 123 -7.55 6.45 -13.24
CA ILE A 123 -8.97 6.18 -13.10
C ILE A 123 -9.64 6.79 -14.34
N CYS A 124 -10.10 5.93 -15.24
CA CYS A 124 -10.69 6.30 -16.51
C CYS A 124 -12.21 6.32 -16.40
N PHE A 125 -12.83 7.42 -16.83
CA PHE A 125 -14.28 7.45 -17.04
C PHE A 125 -14.62 6.65 -18.30
N VAL A 126 -15.59 5.75 -18.20
CA VAL A 126 -16.12 4.98 -19.33
C VAL A 126 -17.62 5.18 -19.42
N ASN A 127 -18.12 5.39 -20.64
CA ASN A 127 -19.51 5.73 -20.90
C ASN A 127 -20.39 4.50 -21.12
#